data_AF-A0A410V6V4-F1
#
_entry.id   AF-A0A410V6V4-F1
#
_cell.length_a   1.000
_cell.length_b   1.000
_cell.length_c   1.000
_cell.angle_alpha   90.00
_cell.angle_beta   90.00
_cell.angle_gamma   90.00
#
_symmetry.space_group_name_H-M   'P 1'
#
loop_
_entity.id
_entity.type
_entity.pdbx_description
1 polymer ?
#
loop_
_entity_poly.entity_id
_entity_poly.type
_entity_poly.pdbx_seq_one_letter_code
_entity_poly.pdbx_strand_id
1 'polypeptide(L)'
;MSMLRKKAEAPAPAAPGRAAEIAAKVDGARAVLASLEAELEHLILDAVDRKAGAAEKLSTHRGKVEAARTAVDELKVAQRLAARLEREDTAERDAQARSGQLAELRSRMADRGKAMATVLEAAATMAKAYGEFIVASEQARAAAPDGTALPDIGVGPNGLCGRSFGPLDRLIAAELWRLAPQRAPDSNAYIALPFAAPITEMHRLKPALTPPALAEFEAADAAVLADIEKQVKQLHAADLTAIETTEVAA
;
A
#
# COMPACT_ATOMS: atom_id res chain seq x y z
N MET A 1 -8.33 -16.19 -22.35
CA MET A 1 -8.18 -17.20 -21.28
C MET A 1 -8.91 -16.71 -20.04
N SER A 2 -10.07 -17.30 -19.75
CA SER A 2 -10.98 -16.91 -18.67
C SER A 2 -10.46 -17.43 -17.33
N MET A 3 -10.05 -16.54 -16.42
CA MET A 3 -9.79 -16.90 -15.02
C MET A 3 -11.10 -16.89 -14.25
N LEU A 4 -11.67 -18.08 -14.09
CA LEU A 4 -12.77 -18.38 -13.18
C LEU A 4 -12.37 -17.95 -11.75
N ARG A 5 -12.98 -16.86 -11.26
CA ARG A 5 -12.98 -16.52 -9.84
C ARG A 5 -13.69 -17.66 -9.11
N LYS A 6 -12.91 -18.52 -8.44
CA LYS A 6 -13.43 -19.48 -7.46
C LYS A 6 -14.25 -18.70 -6.44
N LYS A 7 -15.56 -18.88 -6.48
CA LYS A 7 -16.52 -18.41 -5.48
C LYS A 7 -16.05 -19.00 -4.15
N ALA A 8 -15.66 -18.14 -3.21
CA ALA A 8 -15.24 -18.57 -1.88
C ALA A 8 -16.44 -19.25 -1.20
N GLU A 9 -16.38 -20.58 -1.17
CA GLU A 9 -17.30 -21.41 -0.40
C GLU A 9 -17.09 -21.06 1.08
N ALA A 10 -18.15 -20.62 1.75
CA ALA A 10 -18.09 -20.26 3.14
C ALA A 10 -17.55 -21.47 3.94
N PRO A 11 -16.55 -21.29 4.81
CA PRO A 11 -16.01 -22.40 5.59
C PRO A 11 -17.15 -23.03 6.41
N ALA A 12 -17.29 -24.34 6.29
CA ALA A 12 -18.25 -25.12 7.09
C ALA A 12 -18.10 -24.77 8.58
N PRO A 13 -19.20 -24.73 9.36
CA PRO A 13 -19.12 -24.40 10.77
C PRO A 13 -18.16 -25.38 11.46
N ALA A 14 -17.13 -24.82 12.10
CA ALA A 14 -16.13 -25.61 12.81
C ALA A 14 -16.83 -26.52 13.83
N ALA A 15 -16.50 -27.81 13.81
CA ALA A 15 -16.96 -28.77 14.81
C ALA A 15 -16.72 -28.21 16.23
N PRO A 16 -17.65 -28.43 17.18
CA PRO A 16 -17.51 -27.90 18.53
C PRO A 16 -16.20 -28.36 19.16
N GLY A 17 -15.44 -27.41 19.73
CA GLY A 17 -14.16 -27.69 20.38
C GLY A 17 -14.32 -28.66 21.57
N ARG A 18 -13.23 -29.33 21.92
CA ARG A 18 -13.14 -30.28 23.04
C ARG A 18 -13.59 -29.66 24.37
N ALA A 19 -13.40 -28.35 24.58
CA ALA A 19 -13.91 -27.63 25.74
C ALA A 19 -15.44 -27.48 25.75
N ALA A 20 -16.07 -27.32 24.58
CA ALA A 20 -17.52 -27.26 24.43
C ALA A 20 -18.16 -28.64 24.65
N GLU A 21 -17.53 -29.71 24.17
CA GLU A 21 -17.96 -31.08 24.44
C GLU A 21 -17.91 -31.42 25.94
N ILE A 22 -16.87 -30.97 26.65
CA ILE A 22 -16.74 -31.17 28.10
C ILE A 22 -17.72 -30.28 28.87
N ALA A 23 -18.02 -29.07 28.39
CA ALA A 23 -19.05 -28.21 28.98
C ALA A 23 -20.43 -28.89 28.98
N ALA A 24 -20.83 -29.48 27.84
CA ALA A 24 -22.08 -30.23 27.74
C ALA A 24 -22.14 -31.42 28.72
N LYS A 25 -21.00 -32.08 28.97
CA LYS A 25 -20.90 -33.17 29.97
C LYS A 25 -21.02 -32.66 31.41
N VAL A 26 -20.46 -31.48 31.72
CA VAL A 26 -20.63 -30.82 33.03
C VAL A 26 -22.11 -30.48 33.27
N ASP A 27 -22.80 -29.95 32.27
CA ASP A 27 -24.21 -29.58 32.39
C ASP A 27 -25.11 -30.82 32.54
N GLY A 28 -24.81 -31.90 31.81
CA GLY A 28 -25.46 -33.20 32.02
C GLY A 28 -25.23 -33.76 33.43
N ALA A 29 -24.01 -33.68 33.96
CA ALA A 29 -23.69 -34.13 35.31
C ALA A 29 -24.38 -33.29 36.40
N ARG A 30 -24.54 -31.97 36.19
CA ARG A 30 -25.31 -31.09 37.07
C ARG A 30 -26.79 -31.43 37.09
N ALA A 31 -27.38 -31.74 35.93
CA ALA A 31 -28.78 -32.16 35.84
C ALA A 31 -29.03 -33.47 36.62
N VAL A 32 -28.10 -34.43 36.52
CA VAL A 32 -28.16 -35.68 37.30
C VAL A 32 -28.04 -35.41 38.80
N LEU A 33 -27.11 -34.56 39.22
CA LEU A 33 -26.97 -34.17 40.63
C LEU A 33 -28.25 -33.50 41.17
N ALA A 34 -28.82 -32.56 40.43
CA ALA A 34 -30.05 -31.87 40.82
C ALA A 34 -31.25 -32.82 40.96
N SER A 35 -31.37 -33.81 40.07
CA SER A 35 -32.39 -34.85 40.17
C SER A 35 -32.24 -35.69 41.44
N LEU A 36 -31.01 -36.08 41.79
CA LEU A 36 -30.73 -36.85 43.01
C LEU A 36 -30.98 -36.01 44.28
N GLU A 37 -30.64 -34.72 44.28
CA GLU A 37 -30.89 -33.84 45.42
C GLU A 37 -32.39 -33.58 45.65
N ALA A 38 -33.21 -33.52 44.59
CA ALA A 38 -34.66 -33.35 44.70
C ALA A 38 -35.37 -34.54 45.38
N GLU A 39 -34.85 -35.76 45.22
CA GLU A 39 -35.39 -36.97 45.87
C GLU A 39 -35.00 -37.08 47.36
N LEU A 40 -34.04 -36.28 47.83
CA LEU A 40 -33.45 -36.40 49.16
C LEU A 40 -34.45 -36.07 50.28
N GLU A 41 -35.27 -35.05 50.10
CA GLU A 41 -36.24 -34.60 51.12
C GLU A 41 -37.28 -35.69 51.43
N HIS A 42 -37.78 -36.37 50.39
CA HIS A 42 -38.78 -37.42 50.55
C HIS A 42 -38.21 -38.67 51.25
N LEU A 43 -36.95 -39.01 50.96
CA LEU A 43 -36.23 -40.11 51.60
C LEU A 43 -35.85 -39.81 53.06
N ILE A 44 -35.55 -38.55 53.38
CA ILE A 44 -35.33 -38.10 54.76
C ILE A 44 -36.63 -38.25 55.57
N LEU A 45 -37.76 -37.80 55.01
CA LEU A 45 -39.07 -37.91 55.65
C LEU A 45 -39.42 -39.37 55.96
N ASP A 46 -39.26 -40.27 54.97
CA ASP A 46 -39.51 -41.70 55.12
C ASP A 46 -38.63 -42.36 56.21
N ALA A 47 -37.39 -41.90 56.36
CA ALA A 47 -36.47 -42.38 57.39
C ALA A 47 -36.84 -41.85 58.79
N VAL A 48 -37.30 -40.59 58.89
CA VAL A 48 -37.81 -40.00 60.15
C VAL A 48 -39.08 -40.71 60.61
N ASP A 49 -39.96 -41.08 59.67
CA ASP A 49 -41.18 -41.87 59.90
C ASP A 49 -40.91 -43.34 60.27
N ARG A 50 -39.63 -43.76 60.33
CA ARG A 50 -39.19 -45.14 60.66
C ARG A 50 -39.80 -46.22 59.75
N LYS A 51 -40.07 -45.88 58.48
CA LYS A 51 -40.52 -46.88 57.50
C LYS A 51 -39.45 -47.96 57.32
N ALA A 52 -39.87 -49.21 57.17
CA ALA A 52 -38.95 -50.34 57.04
C ALA A 52 -38.00 -50.15 55.85
N GLY A 53 -36.69 -50.28 56.09
CA GLY A 53 -35.64 -50.12 55.07
C GLY A 53 -35.36 -48.68 54.61
N ALA A 54 -36.04 -47.66 55.15
CA ALA A 54 -35.85 -46.27 54.73
C ALA A 54 -34.46 -45.70 55.09
N ALA A 55 -33.90 -46.09 56.23
CA ALA A 55 -32.55 -45.66 56.64
C ALA A 55 -31.45 -46.13 55.68
N GLU A 56 -31.55 -47.38 55.21
CA GLU A 56 -30.59 -47.97 54.26
C GLU A 56 -30.73 -47.35 52.86
N LYS A 57 -31.98 -47.10 52.42
CA LYS A 57 -32.26 -46.36 51.18
C LYS A 57 -31.70 -44.93 51.22
N LEU A 58 -31.88 -44.22 52.34
CA LEU A 58 -31.35 -42.87 52.53
C LEU A 58 -29.81 -42.85 52.52
N SER A 59 -29.16 -43.82 53.18
CA SER A 59 -27.69 -43.96 53.18
C SER A 59 -27.15 -44.19 51.77
N THR A 60 -27.76 -45.14 51.04
CA THR A 60 -27.40 -45.43 49.64
C THR A 60 -27.58 -44.22 48.74
N HIS A 61 -28.67 -43.47 48.92
CA HIS A 61 -28.95 -42.26 48.14
C HIS A 61 -27.93 -41.14 48.41
N ARG A 62 -27.55 -40.93 49.67
CA ARG A 62 -26.47 -40.00 50.05
C ARG A 62 -25.14 -40.37 49.39
N GLY A 63 -24.82 -41.67 49.31
CA GLY A 63 -23.64 -42.15 48.58
C GLY A 63 -23.68 -41.80 47.09
N LYS A 64 -24.85 -41.92 46.44
CA LYS A 64 -25.03 -41.51 45.04
C LYS A 64 -24.88 -40.01 44.83
N VAL A 65 -25.41 -39.19 45.76
CA VAL A 65 -25.25 -37.73 45.74
C VAL A 65 -23.77 -37.33 45.85
N GLU A 66 -23.02 -37.92 46.78
CA GLU A 66 -21.58 -37.62 46.94
C GLU A 66 -20.74 -38.06 45.73
N ALA A 67 -21.05 -39.23 45.14
CA ALA A 67 -20.41 -39.67 43.91
C ALA A 67 -20.71 -38.72 42.73
N ALA A 68 -21.96 -38.26 42.61
CA ALA A 68 -22.36 -37.30 41.58
C ALA A 68 -21.68 -35.92 41.78
N ARG A 69 -21.54 -35.45 43.02
CA ARG A 69 -20.79 -34.22 43.36
C ARG A 69 -19.33 -34.32 42.93
N THR A 70 -18.68 -35.42 43.28
CA THR A 70 -17.28 -35.69 42.91
C THR A 70 -17.11 -35.69 41.39
N ALA A 71 -17.99 -36.38 40.66
CA ALA A 71 -17.96 -36.41 39.19
C ALA A 71 -18.16 -35.02 38.56
N VAL A 72 -19.06 -34.20 39.10
CA VAL A 72 -19.25 -32.81 38.66
C VAL A 72 -17.99 -31.98 38.87
N ASP A 73 -17.32 -32.13 40.01
CA ASP A 73 -16.13 -31.35 40.33
C ASP A 73 -14.91 -31.78 39.50
N GLU A 74 -14.71 -33.07 39.26
CA GLU A 74 -13.69 -33.58 38.33
C GLU A 74 -13.93 -33.08 36.90
N LEU A 75 -15.19 -33.11 36.43
CA LEU A 75 -15.55 -32.61 35.09
C LEU A 75 -15.35 -31.09 34.97
N LYS A 76 -15.60 -30.30 36.02
CA LYS A 76 -15.28 -28.86 36.03
C LYS A 76 -13.78 -28.61 35.90
N VAL A 77 -12.94 -29.41 36.57
CA VAL A 77 -11.48 -29.29 36.46
C VAL A 77 -11.03 -29.65 35.04
N ALA A 78 -11.55 -30.74 34.47
CA ALA A 78 -11.28 -31.14 33.09
C ALA A 78 -11.72 -30.06 32.08
N GLN A 79 -12.86 -29.42 32.30
CA GLN A 79 -13.35 -28.32 31.46
C GLN A 79 -12.38 -27.13 31.45
N ARG A 80 -11.88 -26.74 32.63
CA ARG A 80 -10.91 -25.64 32.76
C ARG A 80 -9.59 -25.96 32.06
N LEU A 81 -9.11 -27.20 32.20
CA LEU A 81 -7.89 -27.65 31.52
C LEU A 81 -8.06 -27.67 30.00
N ALA A 82 -9.17 -28.21 29.48
CA ALA A 82 -9.45 -28.26 28.06
C ALA A 82 -9.55 -26.85 27.45
N ALA A 83 -10.25 -25.93 28.11
CA ALA A 83 -10.37 -24.54 27.67
C ALA A 83 -9.02 -23.80 27.69
N ARG A 84 -8.10 -24.19 28.59
CA ARG A 84 -6.74 -23.64 28.63
C ARG A 84 -5.91 -24.15 27.45
N LEU A 85 -5.91 -25.46 27.20
CA LEU A 85 -5.15 -26.09 26.11
C LEU A 85 -5.61 -25.55 24.74
N GLU A 86 -6.91 -25.37 24.52
CA GLU A 86 -7.43 -24.79 23.27
C GLU A 86 -6.95 -23.34 23.03
N ARG A 87 -6.78 -22.56 24.10
CA ARG A 87 -6.22 -21.21 24.01
C ARG A 87 -4.73 -21.24 23.72
N GLU A 88 -3.99 -22.15 24.34
CA GLU A 88 -2.56 -22.35 24.08
C GLU A 88 -2.32 -22.79 22.63
N ASP A 89 -3.08 -23.76 22.13
CA ASP A 89 -3.03 -24.21 20.73
C ASP A 89 -3.35 -23.08 19.73
N THR A 90 -4.41 -22.31 20.02
CA THR A 90 -4.78 -21.15 19.19
C THR A 90 -3.66 -20.11 19.18
N ALA A 91 -3.10 -19.80 20.35
CA ALA A 91 -2.01 -18.84 20.48
C ALA A 91 -0.74 -19.30 19.72
N GLU A 92 -0.44 -20.60 19.73
CA GLU A 92 0.69 -21.16 18.99
C GLU A 92 0.47 -21.10 17.48
N ARG A 93 -0.72 -21.46 16.98
CA ARG A 93 -1.07 -21.33 15.55
C ARG A 93 -0.97 -19.88 15.09
N ASP A 94 -1.48 -18.95 15.89
CA ASP A 94 -1.39 -17.52 15.61
C ASP A 94 0.08 -17.06 15.59
N ALA A 95 0.90 -17.52 16.52
CA ALA A 95 2.33 -17.19 16.56
C ALA A 95 3.07 -17.71 15.31
N GLN A 96 2.77 -18.94 14.87
CA GLN A 96 3.32 -19.51 13.64
C GLN A 96 2.86 -18.72 12.41
N ALA A 97 1.58 -18.36 12.32
CA ALA A 97 1.05 -17.55 11.23
C ALA A 97 1.72 -16.17 11.16
N ARG A 98 1.88 -15.49 12.32
CA ARG A 98 2.59 -14.21 12.42
C ARG A 98 4.06 -14.33 12.02
N SER A 99 4.73 -15.43 12.37
CA SER A 99 6.10 -15.70 11.94
C SER A 99 6.21 -15.80 10.41
N GLY A 100 5.29 -16.52 9.77
CA GLY A 100 5.21 -16.61 8.30
C GLY A 100 4.95 -15.25 7.65
N GLN A 101 4.01 -14.46 8.18
CA GLN A 101 3.73 -13.11 7.71
C GLN A 101 4.94 -12.17 7.86
N LEU A 102 5.69 -12.29 8.96
CA LEU A 102 6.91 -11.51 9.20
C LEU A 102 8.02 -11.89 8.22
N ALA A 103 8.18 -13.17 7.89
CA ALA A 103 9.13 -13.63 6.89
C ALA A 103 8.78 -13.07 5.49
N GLU A 104 7.51 -13.12 5.10
CA GLU A 104 7.04 -12.53 3.84
C GLU A 104 7.28 -11.02 3.81
N LEU A 105 6.96 -10.31 4.89
CA LEU A 105 7.21 -8.87 5.00
C LEU A 105 8.70 -8.54 4.83
N ARG A 106 9.59 -9.32 5.46
CA ARG A 106 11.05 -9.15 5.31
C ARG A 106 11.49 -9.34 3.85
N SER A 107 10.95 -10.35 3.17
CA SER A 107 11.21 -10.60 1.75
C SER A 107 10.79 -9.40 0.89
N ARG A 108 9.54 -8.93 1.06
CA ARG A 108 9.02 -7.75 0.33
C ARG A 108 9.79 -6.47 0.62
N MET A 109 10.26 -6.29 1.85
CA MET A 109 11.10 -5.15 2.22
C MET A 109 12.49 -5.22 1.59
N ALA A 110 13.08 -6.42 1.46
CA ALA A 110 14.33 -6.61 0.73
C ALA A 110 14.17 -6.29 -0.77
N ASP A 111 13.08 -6.75 -1.38
CA ASP A 111 12.76 -6.44 -2.78
C ASP A 111 12.53 -4.94 -3.00
N ARG A 112 11.82 -4.27 -2.06
CA ARG A 112 11.67 -2.81 -2.05
C ARG A 112 13.04 -2.12 -1.94
N GLY A 113 13.95 -2.64 -1.13
CA GLY A 113 15.31 -2.12 -1.01
C GLY A 113 16.10 -2.22 -2.33
N LYS A 114 16.03 -3.37 -3.01
CA LYS A 114 16.63 -3.56 -4.34
C LYS A 114 16.03 -2.60 -5.38
N ALA A 115 14.70 -2.47 -5.40
CA ALA A 115 14.03 -1.53 -6.29
C ALA A 115 14.47 -0.08 -6.03
N MET A 116 14.66 0.32 -4.76
CA MET A 116 15.18 1.63 -4.41
C MET A 116 16.62 1.82 -4.91
N ALA A 117 17.48 0.80 -4.81
CA ALA A 117 18.84 0.88 -5.37
C ALA A 117 18.82 1.16 -6.87
N THR A 118 17.94 0.49 -7.63
CA THR A 118 17.73 0.77 -9.06
C THR A 118 17.23 2.20 -9.31
N VAL A 119 16.33 2.72 -8.48
CA VAL A 119 15.87 4.11 -8.57
C VAL A 119 17.04 5.08 -8.37
N LEU A 120 17.92 4.83 -7.39
CA LEU A 120 19.08 5.69 -7.13
C LEU A 120 20.12 5.63 -8.25
N GLU A 121 20.32 4.47 -8.87
CA GLU A 121 21.19 4.31 -10.04
C GLU A 121 20.66 5.09 -11.25
N ALA A 122 19.35 4.99 -11.50
CA ALA A 122 18.68 5.78 -12.54
C ALA A 122 18.76 7.28 -12.24
N ALA A 123 18.61 7.69 -10.98
CA ALA A 123 18.75 9.08 -10.56
C ALA A 123 20.18 9.59 -10.78
N ALA A 124 21.20 8.79 -10.50
CA ALA A 124 22.60 9.15 -10.79
C ALA A 124 22.85 9.33 -12.29
N THR A 125 22.29 8.43 -13.11
CA THR A 125 22.36 8.54 -14.59
C THR A 125 21.66 9.80 -15.08
N MET A 126 20.46 10.09 -14.57
CA MET A 126 19.71 11.29 -14.89
C MET A 126 20.47 12.56 -14.48
N ALA A 127 21.06 12.59 -13.29
CA ALA A 127 21.84 13.73 -12.81
C ALA A 127 23.05 14.01 -13.72
N LYS A 128 23.76 12.95 -14.16
CA LYS A 128 24.87 13.09 -15.11
C LYS A 128 24.40 13.67 -16.45
N ALA A 129 23.35 13.07 -17.04
CA ALA A 129 22.81 13.52 -18.32
C ALA A 129 22.29 14.97 -18.24
N TYR A 130 21.65 15.34 -17.12
CA TYR A 130 21.21 16.72 -16.90
C TYR A 130 22.39 17.69 -16.77
N GLY A 131 23.49 17.29 -16.11
CA GLY A 131 24.73 18.07 -16.08
C GLY A 131 25.31 18.30 -17.47
N GLU A 132 25.38 17.26 -18.30
CA GLU A 132 25.83 17.36 -19.71
C GLU A 132 24.92 18.31 -20.52
N PHE A 133 23.60 18.23 -20.32
CA PHE A 133 22.65 19.15 -20.93
C PHE A 133 22.91 20.61 -20.52
N ILE A 134 23.07 20.89 -19.22
CA ILE A 134 23.33 22.26 -18.73
C ILE A 134 24.62 22.81 -19.33
N VAL A 135 25.69 22.00 -19.38
CA VAL A 135 26.96 22.42 -20.01
C VAL A 135 26.76 22.74 -21.49
N ALA A 136 26.01 21.90 -22.23
CA ALA A 136 25.70 22.17 -23.63
C ALA A 136 24.86 23.44 -23.82
N SER A 137 23.88 23.70 -22.93
CA SER A 137 23.08 24.93 -22.94
C SER A 137 23.92 26.17 -22.65
N GLU A 138 24.87 26.11 -21.72
CA GLU A 138 25.81 27.20 -21.46
C GLU A 138 26.76 27.45 -22.64
N GLN A 139 27.26 26.37 -23.27
CA GLN A 139 28.08 26.48 -24.48
C GLN A 139 27.30 27.11 -25.64
N ALA A 140 26.04 26.72 -25.83
CA ALA A 140 25.16 27.32 -26.82
C ALA A 140 24.91 28.81 -26.53
N ARG A 141 24.75 29.19 -25.25
CA ARG A 141 24.66 30.60 -24.84
C ARG A 141 25.94 31.38 -25.08
N ALA A 142 27.10 30.79 -24.81
CA ALA A 142 28.40 31.41 -25.05
C ALA A 142 28.72 31.56 -26.55
N ALA A 143 28.13 30.72 -27.41
CA ALA A 143 28.28 30.80 -28.86
C ALA A 143 27.33 31.81 -29.53
N ALA A 144 26.44 32.47 -28.76
CA ALA A 144 25.58 33.51 -29.29
C ALA A 144 26.43 34.67 -29.84
N PRO A 145 26.16 35.18 -31.05
CA PRO A 145 26.92 36.29 -31.63
C PRO A 145 26.89 37.55 -30.76
N ASP A 146 28.02 38.26 -30.69
CA ASP A 146 28.12 39.52 -29.97
C ASP A 146 27.06 40.52 -30.45
N GLY A 147 26.41 41.21 -29.50
CA GLY A 147 25.30 42.13 -29.77
C GLY A 147 23.92 41.48 -29.90
N THR A 148 23.83 40.14 -29.83
CA THR A 148 22.53 39.42 -29.78
C THR A 148 22.19 38.97 -28.35
N ALA A 149 20.90 38.74 -28.10
CA ALA A 149 20.43 38.17 -26.83
C ALA A 149 19.60 36.91 -27.10
N LEU A 150 19.90 35.83 -26.40
CA LEU A 150 19.07 34.61 -26.46
C LEU A 150 17.72 34.87 -25.77
N PRO A 151 16.59 34.74 -26.48
CA PRO A 151 15.28 34.92 -25.88
C PRO A 151 14.92 33.74 -24.97
N ASP A 152 14.31 34.04 -23.84
CA ASP A 152 13.72 33.03 -22.96
C ASP A 152 12.34 32.61 -23.49
N ILE A 153 12.27 31.47 -24.19
CA ILE A 153 11.01 30.96 -24.74
C ILE A 153 10.40 29.94 -23.79
N GLY A 154 9.13 30.14 -23.44
CA GLY A 154 8.35 29.19 -22.66
C GLY A 154 8.05 27.91 -23.46
N VAL A 155 8.33 26.74 -22.88
CA VAL A 155 8.06 25.43 -23.49
C VAL A 155 6.72 24.87 -22.99
N GLY A 156 6.02 24.13 -23.85
CA GLY A 156 4.74 23.47 -23.55
C GLY A 156 3.54 24.44 -23.54
N PRO A 157 2.32 23.93 -23.22
CA PRO A 157 1.09 24.73 -23.30
C PRO A 157 1.19 26.00 -22.45
N ASN A 158 1.09 27.17 -23.11
CA ASN A 158 1.21 28.49 -22.49
C ASN A 158 2.53 28.73 -21.71
N GLY A 159 3.63 28.05 -22.07
CA GLY A 159 4.94 28.20 -21.42
C GLY A 159 5.05 27.60 -20.03
N LEU A 160 4.12 26.72 -19.64
CA LEU A 160 4.04 26.15 -18.29
C LEU A 160 5.20 25.21 -17.95
N CYS A 161 5.89 24.64 -18.94
CA CYS A 161 6.91 23.62 -18.76
C CYS A 161 8.34 24.19 -18.58
N GLY A 162 8.50 25.52 -18.52
CA GLY A 162 9.80 26.17 -18.27
C GLY A 162 10.34 26.92 -19.49
N ARG A 163 11.61 27.34 -19.46
CA ARG A 163 12.25 28.14 -20.52
C ARG A 163 13.29 27.30 -21.27
N SER A 164 13.34 27.38 -22.61
CA SER A 164 14.29 26.60 -23.46
C SER A 164 15.76 26.83 -23.11
N PHE A 165 16.13 28.05 -22.69
CA PHE A 165 17.45 28.42 -22.16
C PHE A 165 17.43 28.68 -20.64
N GLY A 166 16.72 27.84 -19.88
CA GLY A 166 16.59 27.97 -18.43
C GLY A 166 16.22 26.64 -17.75
N PRO A 167 15.78 26.67 -16.47
CA PRO A 167 15.37 25.48 -15.75
C PRO A 167 14.16 24.80 -16.43
N LEU A 168 14.40 23.62 -17.03
CA LEU A 168 13.42 22.76 -17.71
C LEU A 168 12.84 21.68 -16.79
N ASP A 169 12.96 21.83 -15.48
CA ASP A 169 12.53 20.88 -14.46
C ASP A 169 11.06 20.47 -14.62
N ARG A 170 10.20 21.38 -15.07
CA ARG A 170 8.78 21.08 -15.35
C ARG A 170 8.57 20.28 -16.63
N LEU A 171 9.35 20.51 -17.68
CA LEU A 171 9.33 19.71 -18.90
C LEU A 171 9.79 18.28 -18.62
N ILE A 172 10.87 18.15 -17.83
CA ILE A 172 11.39 16.86 -17.38
C ILE A 172 10.37 16.14 -16.49
N ALA A 173 9.74 16.85 -15.54
CA ALA A 173 8.68 16.28 -14.71
C ALA A 173 7.46 15.81 -15.54
N ALA A 174 7.07 16.56 -16.58
CA ALA A 174 6.01 16.17 -17.50
C ALA A 174 6.36 14.90 -18.30
N GLU A 175 7.60 14.79 -18.77
CA GLU A 175 8.07 13.61 -19.50
C GLU A 175 8.15 12.37 -18.59
N LEU A 176 8.64 12.53 -17.36
CA LEU A 176 8.61 11.47 -16.35
C LEU A 176 7.17 11.00 -16.09
N TRP A 177 6.20 11.92 -16.00
CA TRP A 177 4.79 11.57 -15.86
C TRP A 177 4.25 10.81 -17.08
N ARG A 178 4.60 11.24 -18.30
CA ARG A 178 4.19 10.57 -19.54
C ARG A 178 4.72 9.13 -19.63
N LEU A 179 5.95 8.91 -19.17
CA LEU A 179 6.63 7.61 -19.15
C LEU A 179 6.24 6.73 -17.95
N ALA A 180 5.43 7.25 -17.02
CA ALA A 180 5.06 6.53 -15.81
C ALA A 180 4.36 5.20 -16.17
N PRO A 181 4.76 4.07 -15.57
CA PRO A 181 4.12 2.79 -15.82
C PRO A 181 2.70 2.76 -15.22
N GLN A 182 1.80 2.01 -15.87
CA GLN A 182 0.48 1.71 -15.31
C GLN A 182 0.61 0.82 -14.07
N ARG A 183 -0.27 1.03 -13.08
CA ARG A 183 -0.31 0.20 -11.85
C ARG A 183 -0.70 -1.25 -12.12
N ALA A 184 -1.46 -1.50 -13.19
CA ALA A 184 -1.83 -2.83 -13.65
C ALA A 184 -2.15 -2.77 -15.16
N PRO A 185 -2.04 -3.90 -15.91
CA PRO A 185 -2.17 -3.95 -17.37
C PRO A 185 -3.47 -3.38 -17.96
N ASP A 186 -4.55 -3.30 -17.16
CA ASP A 186 -5.88 -2.83 -17.57
C ASP A 186 -6.38 -1.64 -16.72
N SER A 187 -5.48 -0.93 -16.04
CA SER A 187 -5.85 0.16 -15.14
C SER A 187 -5.55 1.53 -15.73
N ASN A 188 -6.52 2.46 -15.62
CA ASN A 188 -6.29 3.89 -15.86
C ASN A 188 -5.48 4.57 -14.73
N ALA A 189 -5.06 3.83 -13.70
CA ALA A 189 -4.25 4.35 -12.61
C ALA A 189 -2.76 4.15 -12.90
N TYR A 190 -2.02 5.25 -12.95
CA TYR A 190 -0.56 5.27 -13.18
C TYR A 190 0.20 5.32 -11.86
N ILE A 191 1.43 4.80 -11.86
CA ILE A 191 2.34 4.93 -10.72
C ILE A 191 2.84 6.37 -10.71
N ALA A 192 2.43 7.15 -9.71
CA ALA A 192 2.94 8.49 -9.54
C ALA A 192 4.43 8.45 -9.20
N LEU A 193 5.27 8.96 -10.11
CA LEU A 193 6.68 9.14 -9.83
C LEU A 193 6.86 10.32 -8.86
N PRO A 194 7.73 10.19 -7.84
CA PRO A 194 8.05 11.32 -6.99
C PRO A 194 8.59 12.47 -7.87
N PHE A 195 8.25 13.71 -7.50
CA PHE A 195 8.61 14.96 -8.20
C PHE A 195 7.86 15.26 -9.52
N ALA A 196 7.06 14.34 -10.05
CA ALA A 196 6.15 14.58 -11.17
C ALA A 196 4.76 15.02 -10.67
N ALA A 197 4.61 16.28 -10.27
CA ALA A 197 3.28 16.83 -9.97
C ALA A 197 2.57 17.20 -11.30
N PRO A 198 1.31 16.79 -11.52
CA PRO A 198 0.59 17.18 -12.73
C PRO A 198 0.45 18.71 -12.76
N ILE A 199 0.84 19.30 -13.90
CA ILE A 199 0.95 20.75 -14.08
C ILE A 199 -0.42 21.45 -13.98
N THR A 200 -1.53 20.71 -13.96
CA THR A 200 -2.89 21.15 -13.57
C THR A 200 -3.81 19.93 -13.37
N GLU A 201 -4.92 20.08 -12.63
CA GLU A 201 -5.95 19.04 -12.42
C GLU A 201 -6.49 18.41 -13.73
N MET A 202 -6.36 19.10 -14.87
CA MET A 202 -6.86 18.65 -16.17
C MET A 202 -6.16 17.41 -16.75
N HIS A 203 -4.96 17.02 -16.31
CA HIS A 203 -4.17 15.94 -16.95
C HIS A 203 -4.01 14.69 -16.10
N ARG A 204 -4.60 14.69 -14.89
CA ARG A 204 -4.47 13.64 -13.87
C ARG A 204 -4.90 12.24 -14.34
N LEU A 205 -5.64 12.11 -15.45
CA LEU A 205 -6.22 10.85 -15.92
C LEU A 205 -5.79 10.43 -17.35
N LYS A 206 -4.99 11.23 -18.07
CA LYS A 206 -4.65 10.95 -19.49
C LYS A 206 -3.21 11.34 -19.86
N PRO A 207 -2.18 10.59 -19.40
CA PRO A 207 -0.77 10.89 -19.68
C PRO A 207 -0.44 10.98 -21.19
N ALA A 208 -1.13 10.19 -22.02
CA ALA A 208 -0.96 10.16 -23.47
C ALA A 208 -1.31 11.48 -24.20
N LEU A 209 -1.96 12.44 -23.52
CA LEU A 209 -2.24 13.77 -24.08
C LEU A 209 -1.12 14.77 -23.86
N THR A 210 -0.08 14.40 -23.09
CA THR A 210 1.11 15.23 -22.92
C THR A 210 1.99 15.03 -24.16
N PRO A 211 2.26 16.08 -24.95
CA PRO A 211 3.15 15.95 -26.11
C PRO A 211 4.56 15.56 -25.64
N PRO A 212 5.32 14.77 -26.44
CA PRO A 212 6.69 14.40 -26.10
C PRO A 212 7.57 15.64 -25.91
N ALA A 213 8.33 15.68 -24.81
CA ALA A 213 9.13 16.85 -24.46
C ALA A 213 10.16 17.26 -25.53
N LEU A 214 10.75 16.28 -26.22
CA LEU A 214 11.74 16.54 -27.28
C LEU A 214 11.13 17.33 -28.46
N ALA A 215 9.91 17.00 -28.87
CA ALA A 215 9.25 17.69 -29.98
C ALA A 215 8.90 19.15 -29.65
N GLU A 216 8.51 19.42 -28.40
CA GLU A 216 8.26 20.77 -27.90
C GLU A 216 9.56 21.59 -27.79
N PHE A 217 10.65 20.93 -27.40
CA PHE A 217 11.97 21.56 -27.32
C PHE A 217 12.50 21.92 -28.72
N GLU A 218 12.43 21.01 -29.68
CA GLU A 218 12.83 21.24 -31.07
C GLU A 218 12.05 22.40 -31.72
N ALA A 219 10.75 22.51 -31.43
CA ALA A 219 9.93 23.62 -31.93
C ALA A 219 10.33 24.98 -31.31
N ALA A 220 10.71 24.99 -30.04
CA ALA A 220 11.20 26.19 -29.38
C ALA A 220 12.57 26.64 -29.93
N ASP A 221 13.49 25.72 -30.17
CA ASP A 221 14.80 26.01 -30.77
C ASP A 221 14.68 26.63 -32.17
N ALA A 222 13.76 26.11 -32.99
CA ALA A 222 13.48 26.68 -34.30
C ALA A 222 12.99 28.15 -34.23
N ALA A 223 12.22 28.49 -33.19
CA ALA A 223 11.76 29.86 -32.96
C ALA A 223 12.89 30.80 -32.50
N VAL A 224 13.82 30.31 -31.68
CA VAL A 224 15.02 31.05 -31.27
C VAL A 224 15.88 31.39 -32.48
N LEU A 225 16.16 30.41 -33.34
CA LEU A 225 16.97 30.63 -34.55
C LEU A 225 16.32 31.68 -35.47
N ALA A 226 15.01 31.61 -35.67
CA ALA A 226 14.28 32.58 -36.48
C ALA A 226 14.33 34.02 -35.91
N ASP A 227 14.30 34.17 -34.59
CA ASP A 227 14.39 35.48 -33.95
C ASP A 227 15.81 36.05 -33.97
N ILE A 228 16.84 35.22 -33.73
CA ILE A 228 18.24 35.61 -33.89
C ILE A 228 18.52 36.05 -35.33
N GLU A 229 18.04 35.31 -36.33
CA GLU A 229 18.17 35.69 -37.73
C GLU A 229 17.54 37.06 -38.02
N LYS A 230 16.42 37.37 -37.37
CA LYS A 230 15.76 38.67 -37.48
C LYS A 230 16.59 39.78 -36.81
N GLN A 231 17.12 39.53 -35.62
CA GLN A 231 18.00 40.47 -34.90
C GLN A 231 19.29 40.74 -35.68
N VAL A 232 19.92 39.70 -36.26
CA VAL A 232 21.12 39.82 -37.11
C VAL A 232 20.83 40.66 -38.36
N LYS A 233 19.68 40.46 -39.02
CA LYS A 233 19.26 41.31 -40.15
C LYS A 233 19.07 42.77 -39.74
N GLN A 234 18.56 43.02 -38.53
CA GLN A 234 18.35 44.36 -38.00
C GLN A 234 19.67 45.04 -37.62
N LEU A 235 20.60 44.31 -37.00
CA LEU A 235 21.94 44.81 -36.67
C LEU A 235 22.76 45.09 -37.93
N HIS A 236 22.74 44.19 -38.92
CA HIS A 236 23.41 44.41 -40.20
C HIS A 236 22.86 45.63 -40.95
N ALA A 237 21.55 45.85 -40.93
CA ALA A 237 20.94 47.05 -41.48
C ALA A 237 21.34 48.32 -40.69
N ALA A 238 21.41 48.25 -39.36
CA ALA A 238 21.86 49.35 -38.51
C ALA A 238 23.34 49.71 -38.75
N ASP A 239 24.21 48.71 -38.91
CA ASP A 239 25.63 48.90 -39.21
C ASP A 239 25.86 49.52 -40.59
N LEU A 240 25.10 49.11 -41.60
CA LEU A 240 25.12 49.75 -42.94
C LEU A 240 24.63 51.20 -42.90
N THR A 241 23.60 51.49 -42.10
CA THR A 241 23.06 52.86 -41.95
C THR A 241 24.04 53.80 -41.22
N ALA A 242 24.82 53.26 -40.26
CA ALA A 242 25.87 54.01 -39.57
C ALA A 242 27.08 54.34 -40.48
N ILE A 243 27.34 53.52 -41.50
CA ILE A 243 28.39 53.77 -42.50
C ILE A 243 27.99 54.92 -43.45
N GLU A 244 26.75 54.95 -43.92
CA GLU A 244 26.24 56.02 -44.82
C GLU A 244 26.22 57.42 -44.16
N THR A 245 26.09 57.51 -42.83
CA THR A 245 26.06 58.78 -42.10
C THR A 245 27.44 59.41 -41.87
N THR A 246 28.53 58.71 -42.20
CA THR A 246 29.91 59.15 -41.93
C THR A 246 30.68 59.59 -43.19
N GLU A 247 30.23 59.23 -44.40
CA GLU A 247 30.84 59.66 -45.69
C GLU A 247 30.54 61.13 -46.07
N VAL A 248 29.64 61.78 -45.31
CA VAL A 248 29.39 63.22 -45.39
C VAL A 248 30.31 63.94 -44.38
N ALA A 249 31.63 64.03 -44.63
CA ALA A 249 32.40 65.14 -44.05
C ALA A 249 32.03 66.48 -44.72
N ALA A 250 31.63 66.48 -45.97
CA ALA A 250 32.62 66.64 -47.02
C ALA A 250 31.99 67.43 -48.17
#